data_AF-K2A5Z4-F1
#
_entry.id   AF-K2A5Z4-F1
#
_cell.length_a   1.000
_cell.length_b   1.000
_cell.length_c   1.000
_cell.angle_alpha   90.00
_cell.angle_beta   90.00
_cell.angle_gamma   90.00
#
_symmetry.space_group_name_H-M   'P 1'
#
loop_
_entity.id
_entity.type
_entity.pdbx_description
1 polymer ?
#
loop_
_entity_poly.entity_id
_entity_poly.type
_entity_poly.pdbx_seq_one_letter_code
_entity_poly.pdbx_strand_id
1 'polypeptide(L)'
;MLEALVKQRPIIVGIDFYALHPDYEKDITRSHGIVIKGYKLDEKGQIKILANDPKPKVGGEIELSYAQFLKAIEKMSMQIIFENK
;
A
#
# COMPACT_ATOMS: atom_id res chain seq x y z
N MET A 1 4.23 -0.08 12.37
CA MET A 1 3.71 0.41 11.07
C MET A 1 2.91 1.69 11.23
N LEU A 2 1.76 1.69 11.92
CA LEU A 2 0.98 2.92 12.19
C LEU A 2 1.81 4.04 12.85
N GLU A 3 2.67 3.70 13.82
CA GLU A 3 3.56 4.67 14.45
C GLU A 3 4.54 5.36 13.46
N ALA A 4 4.99 4.64 12.42
CA ALA A 4 5.86 5.22 11.39
C ALA A 4 5.08 6.14 10.44
N LEU A 5 3.81 5.82 10.17
CA LEU A 5 2.90 6.72 9.44
C LEU A 5 2.60 7.99 10.24
N VAL A 6 2.42 7.88 11.55
CA VAL A 6 2.24 9.03 12.46
C VAL A 6 3.48 9.93 12.46
N LYS A 7 4.68 9.35 12.34
CA LYS A 7 5.95 10.08 12.22
C LYS A 7 6.22 10.63 10.81
N GLN A 8 5.25 10.58 9.90
CA GLN A 8 5.34 11.03 8.50
C GLN A 8 6.54 10.45 7.74
N ARG A 9 7.00 9.26 8.13
CA ARG A 9 8.07 8.57 7.41
C ARG A 9 7.43 7.69 6.34
N PRO A 10 7.81 7.83 5.06
CA PRO A 10 7.29 6.96 4.02
C PRO A 10 7.70 5.51 4.30
N ILE A 11 6.76 4.59 4.16
CA ILE A 11 6.99 3.15 4.36
C ILE A 11 6.87 2.46 3.02
N ILE A 12 7.91 1.78 2.57
CA ILE A 12 7.82 0.90 1.40
C ILE A 12 7.26 -0.44 1.86
N VAL A 13 6.20 -0.92 1.22
CA VAL A 13 5.57 -2.20 1.57
C VAL A 13 5.37 -3.03 0.31
N GLY A 14 5.81 -4.29 0.35
CA GLY A 14 5.49 -5.26 -0.69
C GLY A 14 4.03 -5.69 -0.59
N ILE A 15 3.31 -5.63 -1.70
CA ILE A 15 1.90 -6.02 -1.80
C ILE A 15 1.68 -7.07 -2.89
N ASP A 16 0.64 -7.89 -2.72
CA ASP A 16 0.06 -8.71 -3.77
C ASP A 16 -0.87 -7.83 -4.62
N PHE A 17 -0.46 -7.56 -5.86
CA PHE A 17 -1.21 -6.67 -6.76
C PHE A 17 -2.58 -7.24 -7.12
N TYR A 18 -2.71 -8.55 -7.30
CA TYR A 18 -3.99 -9.17 -7.66
C TYR A 18 -4.97 -9.23 -6.49
N ALA A 19 -4.47 -9.12 -5.25
CA ALA A 19 -5.35 -8.92 -4.10
C ALA A 19 -6.06 -7.56 -4.12
N LEU A 20 -5.46 -6.55 -4.75
CA LEU A 20 -6.02 -5.20 -4.94
C LEU A 20 -6.75 -5.04 -6.27
N HIS A 21 -6.28 -5.68 -7.33
CA HIS A 21 -6.81 -5.60 -8.69
C HIS A 21 -7.12 -7.00 -9.23
N PRO A 22 -8.20 -7.65 -8.77
CA PRO A 22 -8.53 -9.02 -9.16
C PRO A 22 -8.83 -9.17 -10.65
N ASP A 23 -9.28 -8.09 -11.31
CA ASP A 23 -9.65 -8.06 -12.73
C ASP A 23 -8.49 -7.75 -13.68
N TYR A 24 -7.28 -7.56 -13.16
CA TYR A 24 -6.11 -7.25 -14.00
C TYR A 24 -5.57 -8.52 -14.67
N GLU A 25 -5.12 -8.42 -15.93
CA GLU A 25 -4.57 -9.54 -16.68
C GLU A 25 -3.39 -10.18 -15.93
N LYS A 26 -3.42 -11.52 -15.81
CA LYS A 26 -2.54 -12.32 -14.94
C LYS A 26 -1.09 -12.49 -15.43
N ASP A 27 -0.64 -11.66 -16.38
CA ASP A 27 0.66 -11.76 -17.04
C ASP A 27 1.74 -10.86 -16.43
N ILE A 28 1.46 -10.17 -15.32
CA ILE A 28 2.40 -9.27 -14.64
C ILE A 28 2.80 -9.83 -13.27
N THR A 29 4.01 -9.50 -12.82
CA THR A 29 4.55 -9.84 -11.50
C THR A 29 3.52 -9.66 -10.39
N ARG A 30 3.30 -10.77 -9.65
CA ARG A 30 2.32 -10.95 -8.57
C ARG A 30 2.57 -9.99 -7.40
N SER A 31 3.82 -9.63 -7.18
CA SER A 31 4.26 -8.76 -6.10
C SER A 31 4.99 -7.52 -6.61
N HIS A 32 4.71 -6.36 -6.01
CA HIS A 32 5.51 -5.14 -6.16
C HIS A 32 5.43 -4.29 -4.89
N GLY A 33 6.32 -3.30 -4.78
CA GLY A 33 6.34 -2.38 -3.65
C GLY A 33 5.47 -1.15 -3.90
N ILE A 34 4.71 -0.72 -2.88
CA ILE A 34 4.05 0.59 -2.83
C ILE A 34 4.67 1.43 -1.72
N VAL A 35 4.56 2.76 -1.85
CA VAL A 35 5.04 3.70 -0.83
C VAL A 35 3.86 4.25 -0.05
N ILE A 36 3.69 3.83 1.20
CA ILE A 36 2.68 4.40 2.09
C ILE A 36 3.14 5.80 2.54
N LYS A 37 2.30 6.79 2.30
CA LYS A 37 2.53 8.20 2.66
C LYS A 37 1.85 8.60 3.96
N GLY A 38 0.75 7.94 4.29
CA GLY A 38 -0.01 8.21 5.51
C GLY A 38 -1.33 7.45 5.56
N TYR A 39 -2.22 7.91 6.43
CA TYR A 39 -3.59 7.43 6.51
C TYR A 39 -4.54 8.59 6.81
N LYS A 40 -5.82 8.43 6.48
CA LYS A 40 -6.90 9.33 6.88
C LYS A 40 -8.08 8.52 7.40
N LEU A 41 -9.01 9.19 8.09
CA LEU A 41 -10.31 8.63 8.42
C LEU A 41 -11.32 9.11 7.39
N ASP A 42 -12.19 8.22 6.91
CA ASP A 42 -13.36 8.64 6.13
C ASP A 42 -14.47 9.20 7.01
N GLU A 43 -15.57 9.66 6.39
CA GLU A 43 -16.72 10.26 7.09
C GLU A 43 -17.40 9.31 8.11
N LYS A 44 -17.12 8.00 8.01
CA LYS A 44 -17.64 6.97 8.91
C LYS A 44 -16.60 6.56 9.97
N GLY A 45 -15.46 7.24 10.02
CA GLY A 45 -14.36 6.93 10.94
C GLY A 45 -13.52 5.71 10.54
N GLN A 46 -13.60 5.24 9.29
CA GLN A 46 -12.81 4.09 8.84
C GLN A 46 -11.44 4.53 8.32
N ILE A 47 -10.41 3.74 8.62
CA ILE A 47 -9.04 4.00 8.18
C ILE A 47 -8.90 3.77 6.68
N LYS A 48 -8.35 4.77 5.99
CA LYS A 48 -7.92 4.75 4.60
C LYS A 48 -6.42 4.96 4.53
N ILE A 49 -5.72 4.05 3.86
CA ILE A 49 -4.27 4.12 3.63
C ILE A 49 -4.02 4.91 2.35
N LEU A 50 -3.17 5.93 2.44
CA LEU A 50 -2.71 6.73 1.30
C LEU A 50 -1.36 6.20 0.86
N ALA A 51 -1.26 5.74 -0.38
CA ALA A 51 -0.03 5.19 -0.93
C ALA A 51 0.24 5.68 -2.35
N ASN A 52 1.49 5.59 -2.78
CA ASN A 52 1.88 5.77 -4.17
C ASN A 52 2.27 4.41 -4.74
N ASP A 53 1.65 4.04 -5.85
CA ASP A 53 1.96 2.82 -6.60
C ASP A 53 2.87 3.16 -7.80
N PRO A 54 4.11 2.64 -7.87
CA PRO A 54 5.04 2.94 -8.96
C PRO A 54 4.73 2.17 -10.27
N LYS A 55 3.74 1.26 -10.29
CA LYS A 55 3.50 0.38 -11.43
C LYS A 55 2.93 1.16 -12.63
N PRO A 56 3.58 1.15 -13.81
CA PRO A 56 3.08 1.88 -14.97
C PRO A 56 1.71 1.34 -15.43
N LYS A 57 0.80 2.25 -15.83
CA LYS A 57 -0.61 2.04 -16.23
C LYS A 57 -1.67 2.03 -15.11
N VAL A 58 -1.30 1.79 -13.85
CA VAL A 58 -2.19 1.93 -12.67
C VAL A 58 -1.64 2.94 -11.67
N GLY A 59 -0.35 3.27 -11.80
CA GLY A 59 0.43 4.01 -10.83
C GLY A 59 0.05 5.47 -10.66
N GLY A 60 0.32 5.96 -9.46
CA GLY A 60 -0.12 7.24 -8.93
C GLY A 60 -0.52 7.12 -7.46
N GLU A 61 -1.14 8.17 -6.96
CA GLU A 61 -1.74 8.14 -5.62
C GLU A 61 -2.96 7.21 -5.60
N ILE A 62 -2.91 6.23 -4.71
CA ILE A 62 -3.99 5.27 -4.46
C ILE A 62 -4.47 5.39 -3.03
N GLU A 63 -5.76 5.15 -2.84
CA GLU A 63 -6.38 5.06 -1.54
C GLU A 63 -6.92 3.65 -1.32
N LEU A 64 -6.47 3.00 -0.26
CA LEU A 64 -6.89 1.65 0.09
C LEU A 64 -7.69 1.69 1.39
N SER A 65 -8.80 0.96 1.45
CA SER A 65 -9.37 0.64 2.77
C SER A 65 -8.38 -0.18 3.57
N TYR A 66 -8.43 -0.06 4.90
CA TYR A 66 -7.56 -0.86 5.76
C TYR A 66 -7.70 -2.37 5.52
N ALA A 67 -8.91 -2.85 5.23
CA ALA A 67 -9.16 -4.26 4.87
C ALA A 67 -8.48 -4.67 3.56
N GLN A 68 -8.56 -3.84 2.51
CA GLN A 68 -7.85 -4.09 1.25
C GLN A 68 -6.34 -4.13 1.45
N PHE A 69 -5.81 -3.18 2.22
CA PHE A 69 -4.39 -3.13 2.56
C PHE A 69 -3.94 -4.41 3.28
N LEU A 70 -4.66 -4.83 4.33
CA LEU A 70 -4.35 -6.07 5.06
C LEU A 70 -4.34 -7.29 4.15
N LYS A 71 -5.35 -7.42 3.28
CA LYS A 71 -5.43 -8.53 2.30
C LYS A 71 -4.26 -8.51 1.32
N ALA A 72 -3.81 -7.33 0.90
CA ALA A 72 -2.69 -7.18 -0.03
C ALA A 72 -1.34 -7.51 0.59
N ILE A 73 -1.18 -7.32 1.90
CA ILE A 73 0.06 -7.65 2.61
C ILE A 73 0.04 -9.04 3.27
N GLU A 74 -1.12 -9.69 3.37
CA GLU A 74 -1.31 -10.97 4.08
C GLU A 74 -0.32 -12.06 3.64
N LYS A 75 -0.01 -12.10 2.34
CA LYS A 75 0.88 -13.11 1.73
C LYS A 75 2.29 -12.58 1.47
N MET A 76 2.59 -11.36 1.93
CA MET A 76 3.82 -10.64 1.62
C MET A 76 4.63 -10.40 2.88
N SER A 77 5.95 -10.59 2.78
CA SER A 77 6.87 -10.17 3.83
C SER A 77 6.99 -8.63 3.80
N MET A 78 6.49 -7.97 4.84
CA MET A 78 6.67 -6.52 5.02
C MET A 78 8.12 -6.21 5.38
N GLN A 79 8.83 -5.47 4.53
CA GLN A 79 10.14 -4.89 4.85
C GLN A 79 10.00 -3.40 5.05
N ILE A 80 10.30 -2.89 6.24
CA ILE A 80 10.29 -1.45 6.52
C ILE A 80 11.69 -0.92 6.20
N ILE A 81 11.83 -0.24 5.06
CA ILE A 81 13.07 0.45 4.71
C ILE A 81 12.96 1.89 5.21
N PHE A 82 13.83 2.26 6.15
CA PHE A 82 14.01 3.65 6.56
C PHE A 82 15.15 4.25 5.74
N GLU A 83 14.86 5.26 4.92
CA GLU A 83 15.92 6.05 4.32
C GLU A 83 16.27 7.18 5.29
N ASN A 84 17.45 7.09 5.92
CA ASN A 84 18.02 8.20 6.69
C ASN A 84 18.58 9.22 5.69
N LYS A 85 18.07 10.46 5.74
CA LYS A 85 18.76 11.64 5.22
C LYS A 85 19.14 12.54 6.38
#